data_AF-A0A955ET84-F1
#
_entry.id   AF-A0A955ET84-F1
#
_cell.length_a   1.000
_cell.length_b   1.000
_cell.length_c   1.000
_cell.angle_alpha   90.00
_cell.angle_beta   90.00
_cell.angle_gamma   90.00
#
_symmetry.space_group_name_H-M   'P 1'
#
loop_
_entity.id
_entity.type
_entity.pdbx_description
1 polymer ?
#
loop_
_entity_poly.entity_id
_entity_poly.type
_entity_poly.pdbx_seq_one_letter_code
_entity_poly.pdbx_strand_id
1 'polypeptide(L)'
;PPELGARSWPVTLAEHRAQSTRLDAGVVGRFERLPTALLTSFVALELTLERDGIKRTTQRVLNVRLVGGPPDREQRVLRDIIRSPEQLLRLLWLLLGRELPGVEELGAALDPGSGTGKWRGGGSGFPLLERLLEAVARDPAGLEDVRRLLEDLEATDEGRALVPEGLRAIWPAVMAVHAERAR
;
A
#
# COMPACT_ATOMS: atom_id res chain seq x y z
N PRO A 1 -31.14 22.64 8.34
CA PRO A 1 -32.20 22.48 7.30
C PRO A 1 -32.81 21.07 7.37
N PRO A 2 -34.12 20.93 7.55
CA PRO A 2 -34.77 19.62 7.76
C PRO A 2 -34.73 18.67 6.55
N GLU A 3 -34.10 19.07 5.45
CA GLU A 3 -34.04 18.35 4.18
C GLU A 3 -32.65 17.78 3.84
N LEU A 4 -31.61 18.11 4.63
CA LEU A 4 -30.22 17.73 4.36
C LEU A 4 -29.71 16.74 5.41
N GLY A 5 -29.55 15.48 5.01
CA GLY A 5 -28.83 14.46 5.76
C GLY A 5 -27.34 14.44 5.38
N ALA A 6 -26.48 14.17 6.35
CA ALA A 6 -25.06 13.94 6.10
C ALA A 6 -24.57 12.69 6.83
N ARG A 7 -23.65 11.96 6.19
CA ARG A 7 -22.90 10.87 6.80
C ARG A 7 -21.41 11.04 6.52
N SER A 8 -20.55 10.61 7.43
CA SER A 8 -19.11 10.58 7.19
C SER A 8 -18.42 9.35 7.75
N TRP A 9 -17.29 8.98 7.14
CA TRP A 9 -16.39 7.92 7.61
C TRP A 9 -14.97 8.11 7.07
N PRO A 10 -13.92 7.67 7.78
CA PRO A 10 -12.59 7.52 7.21
C PRO A 10 -12.63 6.53 6.04
N VAL A 11 -11.99 6.84 4.91
CA VAL A 11 -12.05 5.98 3.69
C VAL A 11 -11.37 4.63 3.86
N THR A 12 -10.54 4.48 4.89
CA THR A 12 -9.92 3.22 5.32
C THR A 12 -10.92 2.27 5.99
N LEU A 13 -12.11 2.74 6.34
CA LEU A 13 -13.20 1.93 6.87
C LEU A 13 -14.24 1.66 5.79
N ALA A 14 -14.90 0.50 5.89
CA ALA A 14 -16.04 0.19 5.04
C ALA A 14 -17.23 1.12 5.33
N GLU A 15 -18.03 1.41 4.30
CA GLU A 15 -19.15 2.36 4.35
C GLU A 15 -20.17 2.06 5.45
N HIS A 16 -20.37 0.79 5.82
CA HIS A 16 -21.29 0.44 6.92
C HIS A 16 -20.88 1.05 8.28
N ARG A 17 -19.64 1.54 8.41
CA ARG A 17 -19.13 2.28 9.58
C ARG A 17 -19.49 3.76 9.54
N ALA A 18 -20.13 4.25 8.47
CA ALA A 18 -20.59 5.63 8.34
C ALA A 18 -21.44 6.07 9.52
N GLN A 19 -21.12 7.24 10.05
CA GLN A 19 -21.87 7.87 11.13
C GLN A 19 -22.67 9.04 10.58
N SER A 20 -23.87 9.27 11.13
CA SER A 20 -24.63 10.48 10.81
C SER A 20 -23.87 11.70 11.33
N THR A 21 -23.73 12.70 10.46
CA THR A 21 -22.91 13.88 10.70
C THR A 21 -23.81 15.10 10.83
N ARG A 22 -23.60 15.85 11.91
CA ARG A 22 -24.14 17.20 12.07
C ARG A 22 -23.09 18.20 11.60
N LEU A 23 -23.40 18.89 10.50
CA LEU A 23 -22.46 19.83 9.85
C LEU A 23 -22.27 21.14 10.65
N ASP A 24 -23.18 21.43 11.58
CA ASP A 24 -23.16 22.55 12.50
C ASP A 24 -22.47 22.23 13.84
N ALA A 25 -22.10 20.96 14.06
CA ALA A 25 -21.40 20.53 15.26
C ALA A 25 -19.88 20.62 15.10
N GLY A 26 -19.17 20.91 16.20
CA GLY A 26 -17.70 20.90 16.21
C GLY A 26 -17.07 19.50 16.04
N VAL A 27 -17.85 18.43 16.26
CA VAL A 27 -17.42 17.04 16.06
C VAL A 27 -18.40 16.35 15.11
N VAL A 28 -17.90 15.99 13.92
CA VAL A 28 -18.69 15.41 12.82
C VAL A 28 -18.81 13.89 12.86
N GLY A 29 -17.98 13.23 13.68
CA GLY A 29 -17.96 11.78 13.89
C GLY A 29 -16.88 11.37 14.89
N ARG A 30 -17.03 10.21 15.51
CA ARG A 30 -16.04 9.61 16.41
C ARG A 30 -15.87 8.13 16.10
N PHE A 31 -14.66 7.76 15.67
CA PHE A 31 -14.28 6.39 15.34
C PHE A 31 -13.23 5.92 16.32
N GLU A 32 -13.58 4.95 17.15
CA GLU A 32 -12.72 4.46 18.23
C GLU A 32 -12.13 3.09 17.93
N ARG A 33 -11.07 2.74 18.67
CA ARG A 33 -10.40 1.43 18.60
C ARG A 33 -9.95 1.10 17.18
N LEU A 34 -9.47 2.12 16.46
CA LEU A 34 -8.88 1.93 15.15
C LEU A 34 -7.41 1.54 15.31
N PRO A 35 -6.94 0.47 14.65
CA PRO A 35 -5.52 0.25 14.51
C PRO A 35 -4.89 1.43 13.77
N THR A 36 -3.63 1.72 14.08
CA THR A 36 -2.89 2.84 13.50
C THR A 36 -2.94 2.87 11.97
N ALA A 37 -2.91 1.68 11.34
CA ALA A 37 -2.95 1.56 9.89
C ALA A 37 -4.24 2.11 9.25
N LEU A 38 -5.35 2.17 10.01
CA LEU A 38 -6.62 2.70 9.54
C LEU A 38 -6.81 4.19 9.85
N LEU A 39 -5.88 4.83 10.57
CA LEU A 39 -5.90 6.29 10.73
C LEU A 39 -5.58 6.95 9.39
N THR A 40 -6.35 7.96 8.98
CA THR A 40 -6.21 8.60 7.68
C THR A 40 -6.69 10.06 7.70
N SER A 41 -6.11 10.89 6.85
CA SER A 41 -6.59 12.25 6.55
C SER A 41 -7.75 12.27 5.56
N PHE A 42 -8.06 11.13 4.92
CA PHE A 42 -9.09 11.04 3.91
C PHE A 42 -10.42 10.60 4.53
N VAL A 43 -11.41 11.49 4.49
CA VAL A 43 -12.76 11.27 5.03
C VAL A 43 -13.77 11.33 3.90
N ALA A 44 -14.56 10.27 3.72
CA ALA A 44 -15.73 10.31 2.88
C ALA A 44 -16.84 11.10 3.57
N LEU A 45 -17.44 12.02 2.82
CA LEU A 45 -18.62 12.77 3.20
C LEU A 45 -19.71 12.47 2.17
N GLU A 46 -20.82 11.95 2.65
CA GLU A 46 -22.04 11.76 1.87
C GLU A 46 -23.07 12.79 2.31
N LEU A 47 -23.66 13.48 1.32
CA LEU A 47 -24.74 14.44 1.52
C LEU A 47 -25.97 13.93 0.78
N THR A 48 -27.09 13.93 1.47
CA THR A 48 -28.39 13.54 0.92
C THR A 48 -29.35 14.70 1.10
N LEU A 49 -29.84 15.24 0.00
CA LEU A 49 -30.89 16.26 -0.02
C LEU A 49 -32.20 15.61 -0.43
N GLU A 50 -33.26 15.84 0.33
CA GLU A 50 -34.62 15.44 -0.01
C GLU A 50 -35.53 16.66 -0.05
N ARG A 51 -36.07 16.98 -1.23
CA ARG A 51 -36.95 18.13 -1.43
C ARG A 51 -38.04 17.78 -2.44
N ASP A 52 -39.28 18.13 -2.12
CA ASP A 52 -40.46 17.88 -2.97
C ASP A 52 -40.60 16.39 -3.38
N GLY A 53 -40.23 15.46 -2.47
CA GLY A 53 -40.23 14.01 -2.72
C GLY A 53 -39.09 13.51 -3.62
N ILE A 54 -38.18 14.39 -4.06
CA ILE A 54 -37.01 14.06 -4.86
C ILE A 54 -35.79 13.95 -3.94
N LYS A 55 -35.19 12.77 -3.91
CA LYS A 55 -33.95 12.49 -3.17
C LYS A 55 -32.73 12.53 -4.10
N ARG A 56 -31.71 13.28 -3.71
CA ARG A 56 -30.41 13.35 -4.39
C ARG A 56 -29.29 13.10 -3.39
N THR A 57 -28.38 12.19 -3.74
CA THR A 57 -27.20 11.87 -2.93
C THR A 57 -25.94 12.19 -3.71
N THR A 58 -24.96 12.79 -3.03
CA THR A 58 -23.60 12.97 -3.56
C THR A 58 -22.58 12.56 -2.52
N GLN A 59 -21.45 12.03 -2.98
CA GLN A 59 -20.35 11.60 -2.13
C GLN A 59 -19.05 12.24 -2.61
N ARG A 60 -18.26 12.73 -1.65
CA ARG A 60 -16.94 13.31 -1.88
C ARG A 60 -15.95 12.80 -0.84
N VAL A 61 -14.68 12.71 -1.21
CA VAL A 61 -13.58 12.46 -0.28
C VAL A 61 -12.91 13.79 0.03
N LEU A 62 -12.75 14.07 1.31
CA LEU A 62 -12.08 15.26 1.83
C LEU A 62 -10.71 14.85 2.38
N ASN A 63 -9.66 15.56 1.98
CA ASN A 63 -8.35 15.46 2.63
C ASN A 63 -8.29 16.50 3.76
N VAL A 64 -8.54 16.06 4.99
CA VAL A 64 -8.55 16.92 6.18
C VAL A 64 -7.20 16.90 6.89
N ARG A 65 -6.93 17.87 7.75
CA ARG A 65 -5.71 17.85 8.56
C ARG A 65 -5.79 16.72 9.61
N LEU A 66 -4.83 15.81 9.59
CA LEU A 66 -4.63 14.83 10.66
C LEU A 66 -3.81 15.48 11.79
N VAL A 67 -4.38 15.60 12.99
CA VAL A 67 -3.72 16.19 14.17
C VAL A 67 -3.46 15.09 15.19
N GLY A 68 -2.25 15.06 15.77
CA GLY A 68 -1.87 14.06 16.78
C GLY A 68 -1.74 12.64 16.23
N GLY A 69 -1.56 12.49 14.91
CA GLY A 69 -1.28 11.20 14.29
C GLY A 69 0.09 10.66 14.73
N PRO A 70 0.27 9.32 14.76
CA PRO A 70 1.55 8.72 15.09
C PRO A 70 2.62 9.11 14.07
N PRO A 71 3.84 9.50 14.52
CA PRO A 71 4.90 9.99 13.64
C PRO A 71 5.45 8.90 12.71
N ASP A 72 5.31 7.63 13.09
CA ASP A 72 5.79 6.45 12.38
C ASP A 72 4.66 5.70 11.65
N ARG A 73 3.61 6.43 11.23
CA ARG A 73 2.43 5.86 10.58
C ARG A 73 2.80 5.09 9.31
N GLU A 74 3.66 5.65 8.46
CA GLU A 74 4.04 5.04 7.18
C GLU A 74 4.70 3.68 7.41
N GLN A 75 5.67 3.61 8.33
CA GLN A 75 6.35 2.37 8.70
C GLN A 75 5.37 1.36 9.30
N ARG A 76 4.43 1.81 10.15
CA ARG A 76 3.40 0.92 10.73
C ARG A 76 2.45 0.36 9.69
N VAL A 77 2.00 1.19 8.73
CA VAL A 77 1.14 0.75 7.62
C VAL A 77 1.88 -0.26 6.75
N LEU A 78 3.14 0.01 6.40
CA LEU A 78 3.96 -0.91 5.61
C LEU A 78 4.11 -2.27 6.28
N ARG A 79 4.38 -2.31 7.60
CA ARG A 79 4.44 -3.56 8.36
C ARG A 79 3.11 -4.31 8.43
N ASP A 80 2.00 -3.57 8.43
CA ASP A 80 0.68 -4.19 8.47
C ASP A 80 0.31 -4.83 7.12
N ILE A 81 0.84 -4.28 6.01
CA ILE A 81 0.64 -4.77 4.64
C ILE A 81 1.62 -5.92 4.32
N ILE A 82 2.87 -5.81 4.76
CA ILE A 82 3.96 -6.74 4.43
C ILE A 82 4.26 -7.59 5.67
N ARG A 83 3.54 -8.70 5.79
CA ARG A 83 3.65 -9.69 6.87
C ARG A 83 4.39 -10.94 6.42
N SER A 84 4.75 -11.04 5.15
CA SER A 84 5.48 -12.18 4.61
C SER A 84 6.37 -11.79 3.41
N PRO A 85 7.44 -12.57 3.12
CA PRO A 85 8.26 -12.38 1.93
C PRO A 85 7.44 -12.40 0.62
N GLU A 86 6.40 -13.22 0.55
CA GLU A 86 5.51 -13.31 -0.61
C GLU A 86 4.76 -11.98 -0.85
N GLN A 87 4.32 -11.32 0.22
CA GLN A 87 3.65 -10.03 0.15
C GLN A 87 4.61 -8.91 -0.26
N LEU A 88 5.86 -8.97 0.20
CA LEU A 88 6.92 -8.06 -0.25
C LEU A 88 7.12 -8.19 -1.76
N LEU A 89 7.28 -9.42 -2.26
CA LEU A 89 7.46 -9.65 -3.69
C LEU A 89 6.28 -9.12 -4.51
N ARG A 90 5.03 -9.36 -4.09
CA ARG A 90 3.83 -8.77 -4.75
C ARG A 90 3.91 -7.26 -4.83
N LEU A 91 4.30 -6.61 -3.73
CA LEU A 91 4.39 -5.15 -3.68
C LEU A 91 5.49 -4.63 -4.61
N LEU A 92 6.66 -5.28 -4.64
CA LEU A 92 7.73 -4.93 -5.59
C LEU A 92 7.25 -5.01 -7.03
N TRP A 93 6.52 -6.05 -7.39
CA TRP A 93 5.94 -6.19 -8.74
C TRP A 93 4.95 -5.06 -9.06
N LEU A 94 4.10 -4.69 -8.10
CA LEU A 94 3.15 -3.58 -8.28
C LEU A 94 3.87 -2.23 -8.47
N LEU A 95 4.93 -1.98 -7.70
CA LEU A 95 5.73 -0.76 -7.80
C LEU A 95 6.50 -0.68 -9.13
N LEU A 96 6.90 -1.82 -9.70
CA LEU A 96 7.57 -1.90 -11.01
C LEU A 96 6.59 -1.88 -12.21
N GLY A 97 5.30 -1.65 -11.96
CA GLY A 97 4.39 -1.05 -12.94
C GLY A 97 3.81 -1.94 -14.04
N ARG A 98 3.70 -3.28 -13.89
CA ARG A 98 3.01 -4.16 -14.88
C ARG A 98 2.18 -5.28 -14.26
N GLU A 99 1.26 -5.86 -15.07
CA GLU A 99 0.24 -6.86 -14.70
C GLU A 99 0.68 -7.78 -13.55
N LEU A 100 -0.16 -7.84 -12.51
CA LEU A 100 0.09 -8.69 -11.35
C LEU A 100 0.12 -10.16 -11.80
N PRO A 101 1.16 -10.95 -11.45
CA PRO A 101 1.09 -12.40 -11.51
C PRO A 101 -0.19 -12.92 -10.83
N GLY A 102 -0.76 -14.00 -11.36
CA GLY A 102 -1.81 -14.73 -10.66
C GLY A 102 -1.31 -15.19 -9.28
N VAL A 103 -2.22 -15.29 -8.29
CA VAL A 103 -1.89 -15.72 -6.92
C VAL A 103 -1.21 -17.10 -6.91
N GLU A 104 -1.60 -17.97 -7.83
CA GLU A 104 -1.07 -19.33 -8.03
C GLU A 104 0.36 -19.32 -8.59
N GLU A 105 0.64 -18.44 -9.55
CA GLU A 105 1.97 -18.28 -10.14
C GLU A 105 3.01 -17.77 -9.15
N LEU A 106 2.59 -16.90 -8.23
CA LEU A 106 3.47 -16.43 -7.17
C LEU A 106 3.71 -17.51 -6.11
N GLY A 107 2.70 -18.32 -5.78
CA GLY A 107 2.86 -19.45 -4.85
C GLY A 107 3.86 -20.47 -5.37
N ALA A 108 3.83 -20.78 -6.67
CA ALA A 108 4.77 -21.69 -7.31
C ALA A 108 6.23 -21.18 -7.31
N ALA A 109 6.45 -19.86 -7.39
CA ALA A 109 7.78 -19.27 -7.30
C ALA A 109 8.40 -19.34 -5.90
N LEU A 110 7.58 -19.63 -4.87
CA LEU A 110 7.94 -19.54 -3.46
C LEU A 110 7.85 -20.88 -2.72
N ASP A 111 7.43 -21.95 -3.40
CA ASP A 111 7.33 -23.30 -2.82
C ASP A 111 8.72 -23.91 -2.52
N PRO A 112 9.07 -24.14 -1.22
CA PRO A 112 10.32 -24.79 -0.82
C PRO A 112 10.31 -26.32 -1.00
N GLY A 113 9.18 -26.90 -1.43
CA GLY A 113 8.93 -28.35 -1.48
C GLY A 113 9.61 -29.13 -2.61
N SER A 114 10.32 -28.46 -3.53
CA SER A 114 11.19 -29.13 -4.50
C SER A 114 12.66 -28.90 -4.12
N GLY A 115 13.36 -30.01 -3.83
CA GLY A 115 14.63 -30.03 -3.11
C GLY A 115 15.70 -29.03 -3.56
N THR A 116 16.46 -28.59 -2.55
CA THR A 116 17.66 -27.74 -2.57
C THR A 116 17.42 -26.24 -2.77
N GLY A 117 17.81 -25.46 -1.75
CA GLY A 117 17.79 -24.00 -1.72
C GLY A 117 18.68 -23.36 -2.79
N LYS A 118 18.20 -23.38 -4.03
CA LYS A 118 18.72 -22.62 -5.15
C LYS A 118 17.53 -21.91 -5.77
N TRP A 119 17.58 -20.59 -5.77
CA TRP A 119 16.84 -19.77 -6.72
C TRP A 119 17.12 -20.32 -8.12
N ARG A 120 16.19 -21.13 -8.65
CA ARG A 120 16.28 -21.67 -9.99
C ARG A 120 15.72 -20.61 -10.94
N GLY A 121 16.61 -19.75 -11.42
CA GLY A 121 16.39 -19.04 -12.68
C GLY A 121 16.33 -20.08 -13.79
N GLY A 122 15.12 -20.43 -14.25
CA GLY A 122 14.91 -21.33 -15.37
C GLY A 122 13.73 -22.27 -15.17
N GLY A 123 12.55 -21.83 -15.61
CA GLY A 123 11.36 -22.68 -15.79
C GLY A 123 10.20 -22.30 -14.85
N SER A 124 9.36 -21.36 -15.29
CA SER A 124 8.05 -20.97 -14.73
C SER A 124 7.98 -20.15 -13.43
N GLY A 125 9.07 -19.56 -12.95
CA GLY A 125 9.05 -18.56 -11.86
C GLY A 125 9.12 -17.13 -12.39
N PHE A 126 8.31 -16.22 -11.86
CA PHE A 126 8.26 -14.81 -12.27
C PHE A 126 9.63 -14.10 -12.12
N PRO A 127 10.21 -13.53 -13.20
CA PRO A 127 11.58 -13.03 -13.21
C PRO A 127 11.71 -11.62 -12.61
N LEU A 128 11.77 -11.52 -11.27
CA LEU A 128 11.90 -10.24 -10.56
C LEU A 128 13.17 -9.47 -10.96
N LEU A 129 14.30 -10.19 -11.12
CA LEU A 129 15.58 -9.58 -11.49
C LEU A 129 15.47 -8.87 -12.85
N GLU A 130 14.87 -9.53 -13.83
CA GLU A 130 14.67 -9.00 -15.17
C GLU A 130 13.79 -7.75 -15.14
N ARG A 131 12.81 -7.70 -14.23
CA ARG A 131 11.99 -6.49 -14.04
C ARG A 131 12.74 -5.36 -13.36
N LEU A 132 13.55 -5.66 -12.36
CA LEU A 132 14.43 -4.67 -11.75
C LEU A 132 15.38 -4.08 -12.80
N LEU A 133 15.98 -4.92 -13.64
CA LEU A 133 16.84 -4.49 -14.74
C LEU A 133 16.08 -3.71 -15.83
N GLU A 134 14.85 -4.08 -16.14
CA GLU A 134 14.00 -3.32 -17.07
C GLU A 134 13.65 -1.94 -16.49
N ALA A 135 13.32 -1.85 -15.20
CA ALA A 135 13.02 -0.60 -14.52
C ALA A 135 14.22 0.34 -14.49
N VAL A 136 15.43 -0.18 -14.26
CA VAL A 136 16.69 0.59 -14.41
C VAL A 136 16.78 1.29 -15.78
N ALA A 137 16.22 0.69 -16.83
CA ALA A 137 16.26 1.23 -18.18
C ALA A 137 15.08 2.11 -18.57
N ARG A 138 13.89 1.88 -18.01
CA ARG A 138 12.63 2.42 -18.54
C ARG A 138 11.73 3.07 -17.50
N ASP A 139 11.96 2.80 -16.21
CA ASP A 139 11.14 3.29 -15.11
C ASP A 139 12.00 3.60 -13.86
N PRO A 140 12.75 4.71 -13.89
CA PRO A 140 13.57 5.12 -12.76
C PRO A 140 12.73 5.48 -11.52
N ALA A 141 11.46 5.89 -11.70
CA ALA A 141 10.58 6.24 -10.60
C ALA A 141 10.12 4.99 -9.83
N GLY A 142 9.72 3.93 -10.53
CA GLY A 142 9.36 2.66 -9.89
C GLY A 142 10.54 2.03 -9.15
N LEU A 143 11.77 2.16 -9.68
CA LEU A 143 12.97 1.68 -9.00
C LEU A 143 13.28 2.47 -7.72
N GLU A 144 13.04 3.77 -7.72
CA GLU A 144 13.18 4.64 -6.55
C GLU A 144 12.15 4.32 -5.46
N ASP A 145 10.91 4.00 -5.85
CA ASP A 145 9.89 3.53 -4.90
C ASP A 145 10.29 2.18 -4.26
N VAL A 146 10.87 1.26 -5.04
CA VAL A 146 11.43 0.01 -4.51
C VAL A 146 12.58 0.29 -3.53
N ARG A 147 13.48 1.23 -3.86
CA ARG A 147 14.59 1.62 -2.98
C ARG A 147 14.08 2.09 -1.62
N ARG A 148 13.14 3.03 -1.62
CA ARG A 148 12.54 3.57 -0.39
C ARG A 148 11.87 2.47 0.43
N LEU A 149 11.15 1.55 -0.22
CA LEU A 149 10.51 0.43 0.46
C LEU A 149 11.53 -0.48 1.16
N LEU A 150 12.63 -0.85 0.48
CA LEU A 150 13.65 -1.71 1.06
C LEU A 150 14.36 -1.02 2.23
N GLU A 151 14.65 0.28 2.13
CA GLU A 151 15.23 1.07 3.21
C GLU A 151 14.31 1.12 4.44
N ASP A 152 13.02 1.34 4.24
CA ASP A 152 12.03 1.36 5.32
C ASP A 152 11.90 0.01 6.04
N LEU A 153 12.01 -1.10 5.29
CA LEU A 153 12.00 -2.46 5.86
C LEU A 153 13.30 -2.76 6.61
N GLU A 154 14.46 -2.41 6.05
CA GLU A 154 15.76 -2.68 6.66
C GLU A 154 16.01 -1.86 7.94
N ALA A 155 15.27 -0.77 8.16
CA ALA A 155 15.32 0.03 9.38
C ALA A 155 14.91 -0.74 10.66
N THR A 156 14.30 -1.93 10.54
CA THR A 156 13.85 -2.74 11.70
C THR A 156 14.26 -4.20 11.61
N ASP A 157 14.42 -4.86 12.75
CA ASP A 157 14.73 -6.29 12.82
C ASP A 157 13.64 -7.14 12.14
N GLU A 158 12.37 -6.84 12.41
CA GLU A 158 11.24 -7.55 11.80
C GLU A 158 11.19 -7.34 10.28
N GLY A 159 11.43 -6.11 9.81
CA GLY A 159 11.46 -5.81 8.38
C GLY A 159 12.64 -6.46 7.66
N ARG A 160 13.81 -6.54 8.29
CA ARG A 160 14.97 -7.27 7.73
C ARG A 160 14.68 -8.74 7.50
N ALA A 161 13.90 -9.38 8.38
CA ALA A 161 13.50 -10.78 8.23
C ALA A 161 12.56 -11.02 7.03
N LEU A 162 11.85 -9.99 6.55
CA LEU A 162 10.94 -10.09 5.41
C LEU A 162 11.67 -10.02 4.06
N VAL A 163 12.87 -9.44 4.01
CA VAL A 163 13.65 -9.26 2.77
C VAL A 163 14.44 -10.53 2.45
N PRO A 164 14.14 -11.23 1.33
CA PRO A 164 14.84 -12.45 0.94
C PRO A 164 16.34 -12.22 0.74
N GLU A 165 17.16 -13.19 1.14
CA GLU A 165 18.62 -13.14 0.98
C GLU A 165 19.04 -12.91 -0.48
N GLY A 166 18.39 -13.61 -1.42
CA GLY A 166 18.65 -13.46 -2.85
C GLY A 166 18.44 -12.03 -3.35
N LEU A 167 17.39 -11.34 -2.88
CA LEU A 167 17.14 -9.94 -3.23
C LEU A 167 18.20 -9.01 -2.62
N ARG A 168 18.54 -9.23 -1.35
CA ARG A 168 19.57 -8.46 -0.65
C ARG A 168 20.94 -8.57 -1.34
N ALA A 169 21.27 -9.74 -1.87
CA ALA A 169 22.52 -9.98 -2.58
C ALA A 169 22.62 -9.21 -3.90
N ILE A 170 21.52 -9.09 -4.66
CA ILE A 170 21.52 -8.44 -5.98
C ILE A 170 21.25 -6.93 -5.93
N TRP A 171 20.58 -6.44 -4.89
CA TRP A 171 20.11 -5.06 -4.80
C TRP A 171 21.22 -3.99 -4.98
N PRO A 172 22.41 -4.11 -4.34
CA PRO A 172 23.49 -3.15 -4.51
C PRO A 172 23.96 -3.03 -5.97
N ALA A 173 24.00 -4.14 -6.71
CA ALA A 173 24.42 -4.16 -8.10
C ALA A 173 23.39 -3.45 -9.01
N VAL A 174 22.10 -3.66 -8.76
CA VAL A 174 21.01 -2.96 -9.48
C VAL A 174 21.12 -1.45 -9.29
N MET A 175 21.34 -0.99 -8.04
CA MET A 175 21.47 0.43 -7.72
C MET A 175 22.74 1.07 -8.30
N ALA A 176 23.84 0.33 -8.37
CA ALA A 176 25.06 0.82 -9.02
C ALA A 176 24.83 1.14 -10.50
N VAL A 177 24.18 0.24 -11.24
CA VAL A 177 23.85 0.46 -12.67
C VAL A 177 22.87 1.61 -12.84
N HIS A 178 21.88 1.74 -11.95
CA HIS A 178 20.95 2.87 -11.96
C HIS A 178 21.69 4.22 -11.77
N ALA A 179 22.60 4.29 -10.80
CA ALA A 179 23.37 5.50 -10.52
C ALA A 179 24.32 5.88 -11.66
N GLU A 180 24.90 4.91 -12.38
CA GLU A 180 25.71 5.18 -13.57
C GLU A 180 24.90 5.79 -14.71
N ARG A 181 23.65 5.38 -14.89
CA ARG A 181 22.76 5.92 -15.94
C ARG A 181 22.18 7.28 -15.62
N ALA A 182 22.09 7.64 -14.34
CA ALA A 182 21.60 8.94 -13.90
C ALA A 182 22.66 10.05 -13.99
N ARG A 183 23.92 9.71 -14.31
CA ARG A 183 25.03 10.65 -14.57
C ARG A 183 25.09 11.06 -16.04
#